data_AF-A0A1V0RPY8-F1
#
_entry.id   AF-A0A1V0RPY8-F1
#
_cell.length_a   1.000
_cell.length_b   1.000
_cell.length_c   1.000
_cell.angle_alpha   90.00
_cell.angle_beta   90.00
_cell.angle_gamma   90.00
#
_symmetry.space_group_name_H-M   'P 1'
#
loop_
_entity.id
_entity.type
_entity.pdbx_description
1 polymer ?
#
loop_
_entity_poly.entity_id
_entity_poly.type
_entity_poly.pdbx_seq_one_letter_code
_entity_poly.pdbx_strand_id
1 'polypeptide(L)'
;MVVPVLLLALSLIGVAVALLLPGYGDLILLAGPCTIAALILLWRALFLRITAPAAPEPETEPNRILIDGSNVMYWRDNTPRIETLREVIGQLRRIGFAPGVVFDANAGYLLTGKYKHDDAMAGYLGLAEDWVMVVPKGTVADRYLLTVARDVGAPIVTNDRYRDWAADYPEIKQSGRLIRGGYRDGALWFEGMDIPT
;
A
#
# COMPACT_ATOMS: atom_id res chain seq x y z
N MET A 1 19.87 -2.93 -8.35
CA MET A 1 21.20 -2.55 -8.90
C MET A 1 22.13 -3.73 -9.11
N VAL A 2 22.15 -4.75 -8.22
CA VAL A 2 23.08 -5.89 -8.32
C VAL A 2 22.95 -6.65 -9.65
N VAL A 3 21.72 -6.98 -10.07
CA VAL A 3 21.48 -7.78 -11.29
C VAL A 3 21.95 -7.07 -12.58
N PRO A 4 21.60 -5.79 -12.87
CA PRO A 4 22.12 -5.09 -14.04
C PRO A 4 23.65 -4.91 -14.04
N VAL A 5 24.28 -4.74 -12.87
CA VAL A 5 25.74 -4.64 -12.75
C VAL A 5 26.42 -5.97 -13.08
N LEU A 6 25.88 -7.08 -12.59
CA LEU A 6 26.39 -8.42 -12.92
C LEU A 6 26.23 -8.73 -14.41
N LEU A 7 25.09 -8.38 -15.01
CA LEU A 7 24.86 -8.53 -16.44
C LEU A 7 25.84 -7.71 -17.27
N LEU A 8 26.12 -6.46 -16.87
CA LEU A 8 27.11 -5.61 -17.54
C LEU A 8 28.54 -6.20 -17.41
N ALA A 9 28.93 -6.66 -16.23
CA ALA A 9 30.24 -7.24 -16.01
C ALA A 9 30.44 -8.49 -16.88
N LEU A 10 29.45 -9.38 -16.89
CA LEU A 10 29.49 -10.60 -17.69
C LEU A 10 29.50 -10.31 -19.20
N SER A 11 28.71 -9.33 -19.64
CA SER A 11 28.66 -8.96 -21.06
C SER A 11 29.95 -8.29 -21.53
N LEU A 12 30.59 -7.44 -20.70
CA LEU A 12 31.90 -6.85 -20.99
C LEU A 12 33.01 -7.90 -21.09
N ILE A 13 32.99 -8.93 -20.23
CA ILE A 13 33.90 -10.07 -20.36
C ILE A 13 33.66 -10.80 -21.69
N GLY A 14 32.40 -11.03 -22.07
CA GLY A 14 32.05 -11.62 -23.36
C GLY A 14 32.55 -10.81 -24.57
N VAL A 15 32.44 -9.48 -24.51
CA VAL A 15 32.98 -8.57 -25.54
C VAL A 15 34.52 -8.65 -25.59
N ALA A 16 35.19 -8.66 -24.43
CA ALA A 16 36.65 -8.76 -24.37
C ALA A 16 37.16 -10.09 -24.96
N VAL A 17 36.49 -11.20 -24.63
CA VAL A 17 36.78 -12.52 -25.21
C VAL A 17 36.60 -12.51 -26.73
N ALA A 18 35.51 -11.92 -27.23
CA ALA A 18 35.23 -11.85 -28.67
C ALA A 18 36.28 -11.05 -29.45
N LEU A 19 36.88 -10.03 -28.83
CA LEU A 19 37.86 -9.14 -29.48
C LEU A 19 39.32 -9.60 -29.33
N LEU A 20 39.66 -10.28 -28.23
CA LEU A 20 41.04 -10.63 -27.89
C LEU A 20 41.41 -12.08 -28.24
N LEU A 21 40.44 -12.99 -28.32
CA LEU A 21 40.69 -14.40 -28.60
C LEU A 21 40.26 -14.79 -30.03
N PRO A 22 41.20 -15.26 -30.88
CA PRO A 22 40.85 -15.70 -32.23
C PRO A 22 39.91 -16.90 -32.18
N GLY A 23 38.86 -16.87 -33.03
CA GLY A 23 37.83 -17.91 -33.10
C GLY A 23 36.57 -17.67 -32.27
N TYR A 24 36.52 -16.59 -31.47
CA TYR A 24 35.37 -16.27 -30.61
C TYR A 24 34.56 -15.04 -31.05
N GLY A 25 34.77 -14.55 -32.29
CA GLY A 25 34.14 -13.34 -32.81
C GLY A 25 32.61 -13.35 -32.75
N ASP A 26 31.96 -14.50 -32.93
CA ASP A 26 30.50 -14.63 -32.92
C ASP A 26 29.87 -14.27 -31.58
N LEU A 27 30.63 -14.34 -30.47
CA LEU A 27 30.16 -13.92 -29.15
C LEU A 27 29.78 -12.43 -29.12
N ILE A 28 30.31 -11.61 -30.03
CA ILE A 28 29.97 -10.19 -30.12
C ILE A 28 28.48 -9.97 -30.43
N LEU A 29 27.85 -10.88 -31.17
CA LEU A 29 26.43 -10.79 -31.55
C LEU A 29 25.50 -10.93 -30.35
N LEU A 30 25.95 -11.60 -29.30
CA LEU A 30 25.21 -11.75 -28.04
C LEU A 30 25.69 -10.73 -26.99
N ALA A 31 27.00 -10.64 -26.78
CA ALA A 31 27.59 -9.82 -25.73
C ALA A 31 27.41 -8.32 -25.98
N GLY A 32 27.42 -7.88 -27.25
CA GLY A 32 27.20 -6.48 -27.64
C GLY A 32 25.81 -5.97 -27.24
N PRO A 33 24.71 -6.58 -27.73
CA PRO A 33 23.35 -6.18 -27.34
C PRO A 33 23.09 -6.28 -25.84
N CYS A 34 23.60 -7.31 -25.17
CA CYS A 34 23.49 -7.45 -23.71
C CYS A 34 24.18 -6.30 -22.96
N THR A 35 25.35 -5.87 -23.43
CA THR A 35 26.07 -4.73 -22.85
C THR A 35 25.26 -3.44 -22.99
N ILE A 36 24.70 -3.18 -24.17
CA ILE A 36 23.86 -2.01 -24.44
C ILE A 36 22.61 -2.03 -23.55
N ALA A 37 21.92 -3.17 -23.45
CA ALA A 37 20.74 -3.31 -22.62
C ALA A 37 21.06 -3.06 -21.12
N ALA A 38 22.16 -3.61 -20.62
CA ALA A 38 22.59 -3.42 -19.24
C ALA A 38 22.93 -1.94 -18.95
N LEU A 39 23.59 -1.25 -19.90
CA LEU A 39 23.87 0.19 -19.80
C LEU A 39 22.58 1.02 -19.78
N ILE A 40 21.60 0.69 -20.63
CA ILE A 40 20.28 1.37 -20.63
C ILE A 40 19.57 1.18 -19.29
N LEU A 41 19.59 -0.03 -18.73
CA LEU A 41 18.97 -0.30 -17.42
C LEU A 41 19.67 0.45 -16.29
N LEU A 42 21.01 0.52 -16.31
CA LEU A 42 21.78 1.29 -15.33
C LEU A 42 21.55 2.79 -15.46
N TRP A 43 21.51 3.31 -16.69
CA TRP A 43 21.18 4.71 -16.95
C TRP A 43 19.78 5.03 -16.43
N ARG A 44 18.78 4.22 -16.78
CA ARG A 44 17.40 4.41 -16.29
C ARG A 44 17.33 4.36 -14.77
N ALA A 45 18.01 3.40 -14.14
CA ALA A 45 18.02 3.29 -12.69
C ALA A 45 18.72 4.49 -12.03
N LEU A 46 19.80 5.02 -12.63
CA LEU A 46 20.47 6.22 -12.15
C LEU A 46 19.61 7.47 -12.35
N PHE A 47 19.00 7.62 -13.52
CA PHE A 47 18.11 8.72 -13.83
C PHE A 47 16.91 8.73 -12.90
N LEU A 48 16.25 7.59 -12.70
CA LEU A 48 15.16 7.44 -11.73
C LEU A 48 15.59 7.76 -10.31
N ARG A 49 16.84 7.50 -9.91
CA ARG A 49 17.36 7.89 -8.59
C ARG A 49 17.62 9.39 -8.46
N ILE A 50 18.03 10.05 -9.55
CA ILE A 50 18.31 11.49 -9.58
C ILE A 50 17.01 12.31 -9.72
N THR A 51 16.06 11.81 -10.49
CA THR A 51 14.76 12.47 -10.74
C THR A 51 13.67 12.03 -9.77
N ALA A 52 13.87 10.93 -9.03
CA ALA A 52 13.00 10.65 -7.91
C ALA A 52 13.09 11.85 -6.96
N PRO A 53 11.95 12.41 -6.53
CA PRO A 53 11.98 13.36 -5.41
C PRO A 53 12.75 12.70 -4.27
N ALA A 54 13.63 13.46 -3.61
CA ALA A 54 14.34 12.98 -2.45
C ALA A 54 13.33 12.23 -1.58
N ALA A 55 13.59 10.93 -1.33
CA ALA A 55 12.80 10.20 -0.36
C ALA A 55 12.74 11.11 0.87
N PRO A 56 11.53 11.45 1.38
CA PRO A 56 11.44 12.29 2.56
C PRO A 56 12.41 11.70 3.58
N GLU A 57 13.17 12.58 4.25
CA GLU A 57 14.01 12.17 5.37
C GLU A 57 13.18 11.27 6.29
N PRO A 58 13.77 10.38 7.11
CA PRO A 58 13.03 9.66 8.13
C PRO A 58 12.57 10.63 9.24
N GLU A 59 11.80 11.66 8.88
CA GLU A 59 10.63 12.10 9.61
C GLU A 59 9.94 10.81 10.03
N THR A 60 9.97 10.52 11.34
CA THR A 60 9.25 9.44 12.03
C THR A 60 8.28 8.73 11.09
N GLU A 61 8.59 7.49 10.68
CA GLU A 61 7.72 6.65 9.84
C GLU A 61 6.27 6.99 10.20
N PRO A 62 5.47 7.52 9.26
CA PRO A 62 4.18 8.10 9.58
C PRO A 62 3.43 7.08 10.44
N ASN A 63 2.79 7.54 11.52
CA ASN A 63 2.10 6.65 12.44
C ASN A 63 0.90 6.02 11.70
N ARG A 64 1.17 4.96 10.93
CA ARG A 64 0.26 4.40 9.94
C ARG A 64 -0.86 3.71 10.68
N ILE A 65 -2.07 3.90 10.19
CA ILE A 65 -3.25 3.19 10.66
C ILE A 65 -4.08 2.80 9.44
N LEU A 66 -4.56 1.56 9.40
CA LEU A 66 -5.45 1.11 8.35
C LEU A 66 -6.89 1.18 8.81
N ILE A 67 -7.79 1.49 7.90
CA ILE A 67 -9.22 1.57 8.14
C ILE A 67 -9.88 0.50 7.28
N ASP A 68 -10.66 -0.37 7.90
CA ASP A 68 -11.60 -1.23 7.18
C ASP A 68 -12.77 -0.37 6.69
N GLY A 69 -12.66 0.10 5.45
CA GLY A 69 -13.62 1.04 4.88
C GLY A 69 -15.02 0.45 4.77
N SER A 70 -15.12 -0.84 4.44
CA SER A 70 -16.39 -1.55 4.28
C SER A 70 -17.07 -1.85 5.62
N ASN A 71 -16.31 -1.94 6.72
CA ASN A 71 -16.87 -1.97 8.07
C ASN A 71 -17.25 -0.57 8.59
N VAL A 72 -16.31 0.37 8.50
CA VAL A 72 -16.42 1.69 9.13
C VAL A 72 -17.52 2.54 8.52
N MET A 73 -17.81 2.38 7.23
CA MET A 73 -18.89 3.12 6.58
C MET A 73 -20.27 2.91 7.22
N TYR A 74 -20.46 1.86 8.02
CA TYR A 74 -21.72 1.54 8.70
C TYR A 74 -21.82 2.05 10.15
N TRP A 75 -20.77 2.66 10.71
CA TRP A 75 -20.68 2.91 12.17
C TRP A 75 -21.73 3.86 12.76
N ARG A 76 -22.35 4.72 11.96
CA ARG A 76 -23.25 5.76 12.47
C ARG A 76 -24.67 5.24 12.75
N ASP A 77 -25.28 4.58 11.78
CA ASP A 77 -26.67 4.15 11.81
C ASP A 77 -26.89 2.86 11.01
N ASN A 78 -25.83 2.06 10.85
CA ASN A 78 -25.82 0.85 10.04
C ASN A 78 -26.26 1.08 8.58
N THR A 79 -26.07 2.31 8.09
CA THR A 79 -26.22 2.69 6.69
C THR A 79 -24.84 3.06 6.15
N PRO A 80 -24.44 2.62 4.94
CA PRO A 80 -23.14 2.95 4.39
C PRO A 80 -23.07 4.44 4.07
N ARG A 81 -22.16 5.17 4.72
CA ARG A 81 -22.01 6.61 4.58
C ARG A 81 -20.56 7.00 4.40
N ILE A 82 -20.30 7.80 3.37
CA ILE A 82 -18.95 8.31 3.10
C ILE A 82 -18.56 9.36 4.15
N GLU A 83 -19.53 10.10 4.67
CA GLU A 83 -19.33 11.12 5.71
C GLU A 83 -18.73 10.50 6.97
N THR A 84 -19.18 9.31 7.35
CA THR A 84 -18.65 8.56 8.48
C THR A 84 -17.15 8.28 8.30
N LEU A 85 -16.73 7.84 7.12
CA LEU A 85 -15.31 7.62 6.83
C LEU A 85 -14.50 8.90 6.87
N ARG A 86 -15.03 10.00 6.30
CA ARG A 86 -14.36 11.31 6.32
C ARG A 86 -14.14 11.83 7.73
N GLU A 87 -15.13 11.65 8.61
CA GLU A 87 -15.03 12.03 10.02
C GLU A 87 -13.98 11.18 10.76
N VAL A 88 -13.99 9.85 10.55
CA VAL A 88 -12.98 8.94 11.12
C VAL A 88 -11.57 9.32 10.66
N ILE A 89 -11.36 9.50 9.36
CA ILE A 89 -10.08 9.93 8.77
C ILE A 89 -9.63 11.27 9.38
N GLY A 90 -10.53 12.24 9.46
CA GLY A 90 -10.23 13.56 9.99
C GLY A 90 -9.86 13.54 11.48
N GLN A 91 -10.49 12.66 12.27
CA GLN A 91 -10.15 12.47 13.68
C GLN A 91 -8.80 11.77 13.85
N LEU A 92 -8.55 10.69 13.10
CA LEU A 92 -7.28 9.97 13.13
C LEU A 92 -6.09 10.86 12.73
N ARG A 93 -6.27 11.70 11.70
CA ARG A 93 -5.27 12.71 11.33
C ARG A 93 -5.01 13.73 12.44
N ARG A 94 -6.06 14.18 13.13
CA ARG A 94 -5.92 15.15 14.23
C ARG A 94 -5.15 14.61 15.42
N ILE A 95 -5.28 13.32 15.71
CA ILE A 95 -4.52 12.64 16.77
C ILE A 95 -3.15 12.12 16.29
N GLY A 96 -2.74 12.46 15.06
CA GLY A 96 -1.38 12.23 14.55
C GLY A 96 -1.16 10.94 13.76
N PHE A 97 -2.21 10.21 13.37
CA PHE A 97 -2.07 9.06 12.48
C PHE A 97 -2.12 9.44 10.99
N ALA A 98 -1.51 8.58 10.17
CA ALA A 98 -1.64 8.58 8.72
C ALA A 98 -2.59 7.45 8.28
N PRO A 99 -3.89 7.75 8.07
CA PRO A 99 -4.89 6.73 7.73
C PRO A 99 -4.80 6.31 6.27
N GLY A 100 -4.71 5.00 6.04
CA GLY A 100 -5.00 4.34 4.76
C GLY A 100 -6.32 3.57 4.85
N VAL A 101 -7.10 3.52 3.77
CA VAL A 101 -8.42 2.88 3.75
C VAL A 101 -8.43 1.73 2.75
N VAL A 102 -8.90 0.57 3.19
CA VAL A 102 -9.11 -0.59 2.32
C VAL A 102 -10.60 -0.91 2.27
N PHE A 103 -11.12 -1.10 1.07
CA PHE A 103 -12.50 -1.44 0.80
C PHE A 103 -12.62 -2.81 0.14
N ASP A 104 -13.73 -3.49 0.41
CA ASP A 104 -14.21 -4.59 -0.41
C ASP A 104 -14.65 -4.09 -1.81
N ALA A 105 -14.76 -5.02 -2.76
CA ALA A 105 -15.14 -4.69 -4.14
C ALA A 105 -16.54 -4.06 -4.28
N ASN A 106 -17.40 -4.15 -3.27
CA ASN A 106 -18.78 -3.67 -3.31
C ASN A 106 -18.95 -2.26 -2.72
N ALA A 107 -17.99 -1.75 -1.95
CA ALA A 107 -18.10 -0.47 -1.25
C ALA A 107 -18.50 0.69 -2.17
N GLY A 108 -17.90 0.76 -3.37
CA GLY A 108 -18.24 1.80 -4.34
C GLY A 108 -19.72 1.82 -4.70
N TYR A 109 -20.33 0.63 -4.90
CA TYR A 109 -21.74 0.49 -5.19
C TYR A 109 -22.61 0.89 -3.99
N LEU A 110 -22.23 0.50 -2.78
CA LEU A 110 -22.96 0.80 -1.55
C LEU A 110 -22.95 2.29 -1.20
N LEU A 111 -21.86 3.00 -1.49
CA LEU A 111 -21.69 4.42 -1.15
C LEU A 111 -22.22 5.37 -2.22
N THR A 112 -22.22 4.97 -3.49
CA THR A 112 -22.52 5.88 -4.62
C THR A 112 -23.61 5.37 -5.56
N GLY A 113 -24.14 4.17 -5.32
CA GLY A 113 -25.13 3.51 -6.19
C GLY A 113 -24.56 3.01 -7.53
N LYS A 114 -23.25 3.13 -7.76
CA LYS A 114 -22.55 2.68 -8.97
C LYS A 114 -21.19 2.09 -8.61
N TYR A 115 -20.67 1.20 -9.45
CA TYR A 115 -19.31 0.70 -9.27
C TYR A 115 -18.28 1.84 -9.40
N LYS A 116 -17.30 1.89 -8.49
CA LYS A 116 -16.26 2.93 -8.42
C LYS A 116 -14.91 2.28 -8.07
N HIS A 117 -13.87 2.77 -8.72
CA HIS A 117 -12.48 2.39 -8.49
C HIS A 117 -11.81 3.32 -7.46
N ASP A 118 -10.56 3.01 -7.11
CA ASP A 118 -9.75 3.63 -6.06
C ASP A 118 -9.61 5.15 -6.24
N ASP A 119 -9.42 5.62 -7.47
CA ASP A 119 -9.34 7.02 -7.87
C ASP A 119 -10.56 7.84 -7.45
N ALA A 120 -11.76 7.30 -7.71
CA ALA A 120 -13.01 7.95 -7.35
C ALA A 120 -13.24 7.93 -5.83
N MET A 121 -12.91 6.81 -5.18
CA MET A 121 -13.03 6.65 -3.72
C MET A 121 -12.08 7.59 -2.96
N ALA A 122 -10.84 7.75 -3.43
CA ALA A 122 -9.88 8.70 -2.89
C ALA A 122 -10.39 10.14 -2.94
N GLY A 123 -10.96 10.54 -4.08
CA GLY A 123 -11.60 11.85 -4.25
C GLY A 123 -12.74 12.10 -3.26
N TYR A 124 -13.60 11.10 -3.03
CA TYR A 124 -14.70 11.22 -2.06
C TYR A 124 -14.21 11.33 -0.61
N LEU A 125 -13.10 10.68 -0.27
CA LEU A 125 -12.52 10.66 1.08
C LEU A 125 -11.60 11.86 1.36
N GLY A 126 -11.16 12.59 0.33
CA GLY A 126 -10.13 13.62 0.48
C GLY A 126 -8.76 13.03 0.84
N LEU A 127 -8.48 11.83 0.32
CA LEU A 127 -7.20 11.13 0.43
C LEU A 127 -6.50 11.12 -0.94
N ALA A 128 -5.18 10.98 -0.95
CA ALA A 128 -4.46 10.64 -2.18
C ALA A 128 -4.74 9.17 -2.54
N GLU A 129 -4.69 8.85 -3.83
CA GLU A 129 -5.02 7.51 -4.36
C GLU A 129 -4.20 6.41 -3.68
N ASP A 130 -2.90 6.64 -3.45
CA ASP A 130 -2.00 5.69 -2.79
C ASP A 130 -2.41 5.31 -1.34
N TRP A 131 -3.33 6.05 -0.73
CA TRP A 131 -3.87 5.80 0.62
C TRP A 131 -5.26 5.16 0.62
N VAL A 132 -5.80 4.85 -0.56
CA VAL A 132 -7.13 4.21 -0.70
C VAL A 132 -7.02 3.03 -1.64
N MET A 133 -7.56 1.89 -1.23
CA MET A 133 -7.59 0.71 -2.07
C MET A 133 -8.98 0.07 -2.06
N VAL A 134 -9.50 -0.26 -3.24
CA VAL A 134 -10.67 -1.12 -3.41
C VAL A 134 -10.17 -2.45 -3.95
N VAL A 135 -10.31 -3.51 -3.16
CA VAL A 135 -9.78 -4.82 -3.58
C VAL A 135 -10.51 -5.32 -4.84
N PRO A 136 -9.80 -6.02 -5.75
CA PRO A 136 -10.45 -6.58 -6.93
C PRO A 136 -11.54 -7.58 -6.58
N LYS A 137 -12.60 -7.63 -7.38
CA LYS A 137 -13.68 -8.62 -7.23
C LYS A 137 -13.13 -10.05 -7.24
N GLY A 138 -13.59 -10.88 -6.32
CA GLY A 138 -13.09 -12.25 -6.13
C GLY A 138 -11.90 -12.36 -5.20
N THR A 139 -11.34 -11.22 -4.75
CA THR A 139 -10.36 -11.17 -3.65
C THR A 139 -11.09 -11.15 -2.32
N VAL A 140 -10.54 -11.83 -1.32
CA VAL A 140 -11.05 -11.75 0.05
C VAL A 140 -10.46 -10.51 0.72
N ALA A 141 -11.29 -9.47 0.89
CA ALA A 141 -10.87 -8.16 1.39
C ALA A 141 -10.17 -8.23 2.75
N ASP A 142 -10.75 -8.97 3.70
CA ASP A 142 -10.20 -9.14 5.05
C ASP A 142 -8.77 -9.68 5.01
N ARG A 143 -8.52 -10.71 4.21
CA ARG A 143 -7.18 -11.30 4.09
C ARG A 143 -6.19 -10.29 3.54
N TYR A 144 -6.61 -9.51 2.55
CA TYR A 144 -5.77 -8.46 1.96
C TYR A 144 -5.44 -7.38 3.00
N LEU A 145 -6.46 -6.83 3.67
CA LEU A 145 -6.31 -5.84 4.74
C LEU A 145 -5.37 -6.33 5.85
N LEU A 146 -5.57 -7.56 6.33
CA LEU A 146 -4.72 -8.17 7.36
C LEU A 146 -3.27 -8.36 6.91
N THR A 147 -3.06 -8.73 5.64
CA THR A 147 -1.72 -8.85 5.04
C THR A 147 -1.02 -7.49 5.02
N VAL A 148 -1.67 -6.46 4.48
CA VAL A 148 -1.09 -5.11 4.42
C VAL A 148 -0.80 -4.59 5.83
N ALA A 149 -1.73 -4.74 6.76
CA ALA A 149 -1.55 -4.33 8.15
C ALA A 149 -0.32 -4.99 8.79
N ARG A 150 -0.06 -6.27 8.48
CA ARG A 150 1.11 -7.00 8.95
C ARG A 150 2.38 -6.44 8.34
N ASP A 151 2.40 -6.28 7.02
CA ASP A 151 3.57 -5.84 6.26
C ASP A 151 4.02 -4.44 6.67
N VAL A 152 3.08 -3.54 6.96
CA VAL A 152 3.38 -2.17 7.40
C VAL A 152 3.38 -1.98 8.92
N GLY A 153 3.11 -3.03 9.70
CA GLY A 153 3.05 -2.95 11.16
C GLY A 153 1.93 -2.06 11.72
N ALA A 154 0.90 -1.73 10.94
CA ALA A 154 -0.13 -0.75 11.30
C ALA A 154 -1.33 -1.40 12.03
N PRO A 155 -1.90 -0.77 13.07
CA PRO A 155 -3.18 -1.19 13.62
C PRO A 155 -4.33 -0.94 12.64
N ILE A 156 -5.45 -1.64 12.87
CA ILE A 156 -6.63 -1.60 11.98
C ILE A 156 -7.83 -1.05 12.75
N VAL A 157 -8.49 -0.03 12.19
CA VAL A 157 -9.76 0.52 12.67
C VAL A 157 -10.91 -0.29 12.08
N THR A 158 -11.59 -1.05 12.93
CA THR A 158 -12.69 -1.93 12.55
C THR A 158 -13.43 -2.44 13.80
N ASN A 159 -14.71 -2.78 13.64
CA ASN A 159 -15.46 -3.53 14.66
C ASN A 159 -15.50 -5.04 14.37
N ASP A 160 -14.96 -5.49 13.24
CA ASP A 160 -14.80 -6.92 12.97
C ASP A 160 -13.73 -7.55 13.88
N ARG A 161 -13.90 -8.84 14.16
CA ARG A 161 -12.96 -9.65 14.93
C ARG A 161 -12.10 -10.56 14.05
N TYR A 162 -12.42 -10.69 12.75
CA TYR A 162 -11.75 -11.53 11.78
C TYR A 162 -11.47 -12.95 12.30
N ARG A 163 -12.46 -13.56 12.97
CA ARG A 163 -12.26 -14.83 13.71
C ARG A 163 -11.75 -15.96 12.82
N ASP A 164 -12.23 -16.00 11.58
CA ASP A 164 -11.86 -17.02 10.59
C ASP A 164 -10.38 -16.93 10.18
N TRP A 165 -9.79 -15.75 10.31
CA TRP A 165 -8.39 -15.47 9.98
C TRP A 165 -7.44 -15.54 11.17
N ALA A 166 -7.95 -15.79 12.38
CA ALA A 166 -7.16 -15.74 13.62
C ALA A 166 -6.04 -16.80 13.70
N ALA A 167 -6.14 -17.89 12.93
CA ALA A 167 -5.09 -18.90 12.82
C ALA A 167 -3.90 -18.39 11.99
N ASP A 168 -4.19 -17.73 10.87
CA ASP A 168 -3.20 -17.18 9.95
C ASP A 168 -2.65 -15.82 10.42
N TYR A 169 -3.44 -15.07 11.21
CA TYR A 169 -3.14 -13.75 11.75
C TYR A 169 -3.34 -13.68 13.27
N PRO A 170 -2.53 -14.38 14.07
CA PRO A 170 -2.67 -14.40 15.53
C PRO A 170 -2.50 -13.02 16.18
N GLU A 171 -1.81 -12.08 15.51
CA GLU A 171 -1.59 -10.72 16.01
C GLU A 171 -2.89 -9.93 16.20
N ILE A 172 -4.00 -10.29 15.54
CA ILE A 172 -5.30 -9.61 15.72
C ILE A 172 -5.84 -9.72 17.15
N LYS A 173 -5.31 -10.68 17.94
CA LYS A 173 -5.65 -10.85 19.36
C LYS A 173 -4.83 -9.94 20.29
N GLN A 174 -3.79 -9.29 19.78
CA GLN A 174 -2.96 -8.37 20.54
C GLN A 174 -3.74 -7.08 20.81
N SER A 175 -3.60 -6.54 22.03
CA SER A 175 -4.19 -5.26 22.38
C SER A 175 -3.62 -4.15 21.50
N GLY A 176 -4.48 -3.23 21.05
CA GLY A 176 -4.11 -2.14 20.15
C GLY A 176 -3.97 -2.53 18.68
N ARG A 177 -4.03 -3.82 18.33
CA ARG A 177 -3.96 -4.25 16.92
C ARG A 177 -5.26 -3.96 16.15
N LEU A 178 -6.40 -4.26 16.78
CA LEU A 178 -7.71 -3.90 16.29
C LEU A 178 -8.27 -2.79 17.17
N ILE A 179 -8.52 -1.64 16.55
CA ILE A 179 -9.07 -0.45 17.17
C ILE A 179 -10.55 -0.42 16.84
N ARG A 180 -11.39 -0.63 17.86
CA ARG A 180 -12.83 -0.49 17.73
C ARG A 180 -13.25 0.96 17.87
N GLY A 181 -14.48 1.24 17.46
CA GLY A 181 -15.06 2.55 17.63
C GLY A 181 -16.51 2.60 17.19
N GLY A 182 -17.02 3.82 17.12
CA GLY A 182 -18.37 4.06 16.65
C GLY A 182 -18.84 5.44 17.05
N TYR A 183 -20.16 5.62 17.06
CA TYR A 183 -20.80 6.85 17.50
C TYR A 183 -21.54 6.63 18.81
N ARG A 184 -21.45 7.61 19.70
CA ARG A 184 -22.26 7.72 20.92
C ARG A 184 -22.71 9.17 21.06
N ASP A 185 -24.01 9.40 21.13
CA ASP A 185 -24.59 10.75 21.22
C ASP A 185 -24.11 11.72 20.12
N GLY A 186 -23.87 11.18 18.91
CA GLY A 186 -23.36 11.93 17.76
C GLY A 186 -21.85 12.16 17.75
N ALA A 187 -21.15 11.87 18.85
CA ALA A 187 -19.69 11.95 18.94
C ALA A 187 -19.03 10.63 18.53
N LEU A 188 -17.96 10.73 17.74
CA LEU A 188 -17.11 9.59 17.40
C LEU A 188 -16.27 9.20 18.63
N TRP A 189 -16.11 7.90 18.88
CA TRP A 189 -15.22 7.36 19.90
C TRP A 189 -14.38 6.22 19.33
N PHE A 190 -13.19 6.02 19.91
CA PHE A 190 -12.30 4.89 19.61
C PHE A 190 -11.91 4.17 20.90
N GLU A 191 -11.81 2.85 20.86
CA GLU A 191 -11.32 2.06 21.98
C GLU A 191 -9.81 2.25 22.14
N GLY A 192 -9.37 2.65 23.33
CA GLY A 192 -7.94 2.79 23.66
C GLY A 192 -7.25 4.02 23.06
N MET A 193 -8.00 4.99 22.54
CA MET A 193 -7.46 6.29 22.10
C MET A 193 -8.23 7.45 22.71
N ASP A 194 -7.48 8.40 23.28
CA ASP A 194 -8.03 9.66 23.75
C ASP A 194 -8.27 10.59 22.57
N ILE A 195 -9.52 10.99 22.35
CA ILE A 195 -9.88 11.96 21.31
C ILE A 195 -9.85 13.35 21.95
N PRO A 196 -8.99 14.27 21.47
CA PRO A 196 -9.03 15.66 21.88
C PRO A 196 -10.37 16.27 21.45
N THR A 197 -11.12 16.81 22.41
CA THR A 197 -12.34 17.60 22.19
C THR A 197 -12.08 18.87 21.42
#